data_AF-A0A536PCW4-F1
#
_entry.id   AF-A0A536PCW4-F1
#
_cell.length_a   1.000
_cell.length_b   1.000
_cell.length_c   1.000
_cell.angle_alpha   90.00
_cell.angle_beta   90.00
_cell.angle_gamma   90.00
#
_symmetry.space_group_name_H-M   'P 1'
#
loop_
_entity.id
_entity.type
_entity.pdbx_description
1 polymer ?
#
loop_
_entity_poly.entity_id
_entity_poly.type
_entity_poly.pdbx_seq_one_letter_code
_entity_poly.pdbx_strand_id
1 'polypeptide(L)'
;MGPYLKTARRYRWLLGAMLALVWGAGLVAAYSEYTTTFESEAIIWVQRAPPQLAGNPEDPNVTVVQTAASQQASLFNQLFLADSFLRDVVARTSLNGTLGNAVQERKALDDIRKRLRVQTLGTNLLSLSFTGRDASIAREMVDAALAVRGQRVAQARVTATSQISGLYQKQLALGQAQALDLQRQVEEFDQNHDGPLSDLEQRRRDQLRLALDYVQIRLGDLRGRIDQAVLAPALVDVSGSEFQILDEAREETVPRGGVKPAALLVTIALAAGAVLAALLVLVGTLLADRLAGPATVGRLAPARLFATVPRVGTDGRGKRDLRAELALIAFEDAGAGSRAAGR
;
A
#
# COMPACT_ATOMS: atom_id res chain seq x y z
N MET A 1 -0.78 5.97 45.60
CA MET A 1 0.40 5.49 44.84
C MET A 1 1.44 4.73 45.66
N GLY A 2 1.59 4.97 46.97
CA GLY A 2 2.57 4.26 47.83
C GLY A 2 2.57 2.72 47.83
N PRO A 3 1.42 2.00 47.78
CA PRO A 3 1.43 0.54 47.81
C PRO A 3 1.94 -0.09 46.50
N TYR A 4 1.55 0.47 45.35
CA TYR A 4 1.98 0.02 44.01
C TYR A 4 3.51 0.11 43.84
N LEU A 5 4.14 1.18 44.34
CA LEU A 5 5.59 1.37 44.28
C LEU A 5 6.36 0.35 45.14
N LYS A 6 5.82 -0.05 46.30
CA LYS A 6 6.43 -1.06 47.17
C LYS A 6 6.38 -2.46 46.53
N THR A 7 5.26 -2.80 45.90
CA THR A 7 5.10 -4.07 45.17
C THR A 7 6.01 -4.15 43.95
N ALA A 8 6.12 -3.05 43.19
CA ALA A 8 7.07 -2.95 42.08
C ALA A 8 8.52 -3.16 42.53
N ARG A 9 8.90 -2.63 43.71
CA ARG A 9 10.25 -2.80 44.27
C ARG A 9 10.53 -4.23 44.77
N ARG A 10 9.48 -4.94 45.21
CA ARG A 10 9.53 -6.35 45.64
C ARG A 10 9.70 -7.31 44.46
N TYR A 11 8.97 -7.06 43.37
CA TYR A 11 9.02 -7.88 42.14
C TYR A 11 9.96 -7.33 41.06
N ARG A 12 10.87 -6.42 41.40
CA ARG A 12 11.73 -5.72 40.44
C ARG A 12 12.52 -6.64 39.51
N TRP A 13 12.93 -7.82 40.00
CA TRP A 13 13.69 -8.80 39.23
C TRP A 13 12.79 -9.57 38.25
N LEU A 14 11.56 -9.91 38.65
CA LEU A 14 10.57 -10.54 37.78
C LEU A 14 10.07 -9.56 36.71
N LEU A 15 9.81 -8.31 37.08
CA LEU A 15 9.49 -7.24 36.13
C LEU A 15 10.62 -7.00 35.14
N GLY A 16 11.86 -6.91 35.64
CA GLY A 16 13.05 -6.76 34.80
C GLY A 16 13.24 -7.92 33.82
N ALA A 17 13.14 -9.17 34.30
CA ALA A 17 13.27 -10.35 33.45
C ALA A 17 12.17 -10.44 32.39
N MET A 18 10.92 -10.13 32.76
CA MET A 18 9.78 -10.15 31.84
C MET A 18 9.89 -9.06 30.76
N LEU A 19 10.25 -7.83 31.16
CA LEU A 19 10.47 -6.73 30.22
C LEU A 19 11.65 -7.05 29.30
N ALA A 20 12.74 -7.60 29.83
CA ALA A 20 13.87 -8.03 29.01
C ALA A 20 13.48 -9.10 27.98
N LEU A 21 12.59 -10.03 28.35
CA LEU A 21 12.13 -11.07 27.43
C LEU A 21 11.19 -10.52 26.35
N VAL A 22 10.21 -9.69 26.72
CA VAL A 22 9.25 -9.10 25.77
C VAL A 22 9.93 -8.08 24.84
N TRP A 23 10.73 -7.16 25.40
CA TRP A 23 11.43 -6.17 24.60
C TRP A 23 12.58 -6.78 23.82
N GLY A 24 13.29 -7.75 24.39
CA GLY A 24 14.34 -8.50 23.70
C GLY A 24 13.80 -9.29 22.51
N ALA A 25 12.71 -10.04 22.68
CA ALA A 25 12.05 -10.74 21.58
C ALA A 25 11.51 -9.76 20.52
N GLY A 26 10.94 -8.63 20.93
CA GLY A 26 10.48 -7.58 20.01
C GLY A 26 11.61 -6.94 19.19
N LEU A 27 12.75 -6.65 19.82
CA LEU A 27 13.93 -6.11 19.15
C LEU A 27 14.55 -7.12 18.18
N VAL A 28 14.64 -8.40 18.57
CA VAL A 28 15.15 -9.46 17.69
C VAL A 28 14.23 -9.65 16.48
N ALA A 29 12.90 -9.66 16.67
CA ALA A 29 11.95 -9.75 15.57
C ALA A 29 11.98 -8.52 14.65
N ALA A 30 12.15 -7.32 15.20
CA ALA A 30 12.31 -6.10 14.43
C ALA A 30 13.63 -6.09 13.64
N TYR A 31 14.72 -6.57 14.24
CA TYR A 31 16.02 -6.68 13.59
C TYR A 31 16.00 -7.72 12.47
N SER A 32 15.36 -8.87 12.68
CA SER A 32 15.19 -9.87 11.62
C SER A 32 14.38 -9.30 10.47
N GLU A 33 13.26 -8.64 10.73
CA GLU A 33 12.42 -8.09 9.66
C GLU A 33 13.13 -6.95 8.90
N TYR A 34 13.95 -6.15 9.60
CA TYR A 34 14.76 -5.11 8.97
C TYR A 34 15.85 -5.69 8.05
N THR A 35 16.49 -6.79 8.45
CA THR A 35 17.60 -7.39 7.71
C THR A 35 17.17 -8.35 6.59
N THR A 36 15.94 -8.88 6.64
CA THR A 36 15.43 -9.84 5.66
C THR A 36 14.46 -9.23 4.64
N THR A 37 14.31 -7.92 4.59
CA THR A 37 13.33 -7.26 3.72
C THR A 37 14.01 -6.40 2.66
N PHE A 38 13.93 -6.85 1.41
CA PHE A 38 14.45 -6.18 0.24
C PHE A 38 13.34 -5.45 -0.49
N GLU A 39 13.65 -4.29 -1.07
CA GLU A 39 12.75 -3.55 -1.93
C GLU A 39 13.41 -3.42 -3.30
N SER A 40 12.67 -3.63 -4.38
CA SER A 40 13.12 -3.31 -5.73
C SER A 40 12.20 -2.24 -6.28
N GLU A 41 12.78 -1.19 -6.86
CA GLU A 41 12.09 -0.04 -7.42
C GLU A 41 12.49 0.15 -8.88
N ALA A 42 11.50 0.41 -9.74
CA ALA A 42 11.70 0.86 -11.11
C ALA A 42 11.10 2.26 -11.28
N ILE A 43 11.83 3.15 -11.95
CA ILE A 43 11.39 4.51 -12.25
C ILE A 43 10.99 4.59 -13.72
N ILE A 44 9.73 4.95 -13.94
CA ILE A 44 9.07 4.93 -15.22
C ILE A 44 8.73 6.36 -15.62
N TRP A 45 9.10 6.74 -16.83
CA TRP A 45 8.61 7.94 -17.46
C TRP A 45 7.38 7.62 -18.29
N VAL A 46 6.30 8.31 -17.96
CA VAL A 46 5.02 8.22 -18.67
C VAL A 46 4.98 9.31 -19.72
N GLN A 47 4.87 8.92 -20.98
CA GLN A 47 4.69 9.87 -22.05
C GLN A 47 3.24 10.36 -22.06
N ARG A 48 3.05 11.68 -22.12
CA ARG A 48 1.72 12.29 -22.17
C ARG A 48 1.02 11.82 -23.45
N ALA A 49 -0.20 11.30 -23.33
CA ALA A 49 -1.05 11.09 -24.51
C ALA A 49 -1.15 12.43 -25.28
N PRO A 50 -1.05 12.41 -26.62
CA PRO A 50 -1.09 13.65 -27.40
C PRO A 50 -2.35 14.46 -27.07
N PRO A 51 -2.25 15.80 -26.99
CA PRO A 51 -3.29 16.70 -26.46
C PRO A 51 -4.62 16.69 -27.24
N GLN A 52 -4.73 15.89 -28.31
CA GLN A 52 -5.94 15.73 -29.13
C GLN A 52 -7.08 14.99 -28.39
N LEU A 53 -6.77 14.30 -27.28
CA LEU A 53 -7.74 13.68 -26.37
C LEU A 53 -7.90 14.43 -25.04
N ALA A 54 -7.15 15.51 -24.83
CA ALA A 54 -7.36 16.41 -23.70
C ALA A 54 -8.47 17.38 -24.09
N GLY A 55 -9.58 17.36 -23.35
CA GLY A 55 -10.74 18.22 -23.59
C GLY A 55 -10.34 19.68 -23.80
N ASN A 56 -11.14 20.35 -24.64
CA ASN A 56 -10.97 21.73 -25.07
C ASN A 56 -10.47 22.64 -23.91
N PRO A 57 -9.34 23.36 -24.07
CA PRO A 57 -8.74 24.17 -23.00
C PRO A 57 -9.59 25.37 -22.53
N GLU A 58 -10.75 25.60 -23.15
CA GLU A 58 -11.68 26.70 -22.86
C GLU A 58 -12.89 26.29 -22.02
N ASP A 59 -12.95 25.06 -21.50
CA ASP A 59 -14.07 24.61 -20.65
C ASP A 59 -13.79 24.90 -19.15
N PRO A 60 -14.39 25.94 -18.55
CA PRO A 60 -14.13 26.36 -17.17
C PRO A 60 -14.59 25.35 -16.11
N ASN A 61 -15.29 24.27 -16.49
CA ASN A 61 -15.71 23.19 -15.61
C ASN A 61 -14.75 21.98 -15.58
N VAL A 62 -13.71 21.96 -16.42
CA VAL A 62 -12.72 20.88 -16.41
C VAL A 62 -11.58 21.28 -15.47
N THR A 63 -11.62 20.77 -14.24
CA THR A 63 -10.53 20.89 -13.27
C THR A 63 -9.30 20.15 -13.80
N VAL A 64 -8.42 20.87 -14.50
CA VAL A 64 -7.10 20.40 -14.94
C VAL A 64 -6.20 20.21 -13.73
N VAL A 65 -6.28 19.07 -13.02
CA VAL A 65 -5.22 18.65 -12.09
C VAL A 65 -5.10 17.12 -11.97
N GLN A 66 -5.17 16.36 -13.06
CA GLN A 66 -4.61 15.00 -13.07
C GLN A 66 -3.42 14.97 -14.03
N THR A 67 -2.22 14.82 -13.45
CA THR A 67 -0.97 14.66 -14.21
C THR A 67 -0.95 13.30 -14.91
N ALA A 68 -0.20 13.16 -16.00
CA ALA A 68 -0.10 11.90 -16.73
C ALA A 68 0.37 10.75 -15.81
N ALA A 69 1.31 11.03 -14.90
CA ALA A 69 1.74 10.09 -13.87
C ALA A 69 0.62 9.70 -12.90
N SER A 70 -0.22 10.65 -12.44
CA SER A 70 -1.34 10.34 -11.53
C SER A 70 -2.42 9.47 -12.17
N GLN A 71 -2.70 9.66 -13.46
CA GLN A 71 -3.64 8.83 -14.20
C GLN A 71 -3.11 7.41 -14.34
N GLN A 72 -1.84 7.24 -14.72
CA GLN A 72 -1.22 5.92 -14.81
C GLN A 72 -1.09 5.26 -13.43
N ALA A 73 -0.77 6.00 -12.38
CA ALA A 73 -0.74 5.48 -11.01
C ALA A 73 -2.09 4.92 -10.58
N SER A 74 -3.18 5.65 -10.86
CA SER A 74 -4.54 5.21 -10.60
C SER A 74 -4.87 3.93 -11.37
N LEU A 75 -4.49 3.86 -12.66
CA LEU A 75 -4.68 2.66 -13.47
C LEU A 75 -3.89 1.46 -12.93
N PHE A 76 -2.63 1.65 -12.55
CA PHE A 76 -1.84 0.59 -11.92
C PHE A 76 -2.48 0.11 -10.61
N ASN A 77 -2.93 1.02 -9.75
CA ASN A 77 -3.64 0.67 -8.52
C ASN A 77 -4.92 -0.14 -8.80
N GLN A 78 -5.69 0.24 -9.82
CA GLN A 78 -6.85 -0.55 -10.25
C GLN A 78 -6.45 -1.92 -10.79
N LEU A 79 -5.35 -2.02 -11.54
CA LEU A 79 -4.85 -3.29 -12.06
C LEU A 79 -4.36 -4.21 -10.93
N PHE A 80 -3.72 -3.70 -9.88
CA PHE A 80 -3.30 -4.52 -8.74
C PHE A 80 -4.49 -5.04 -7.90
N LEU A 81 -5.65 -4.41 -8.01
CA LEU A 81 -6.89 -4.95 -7.45
C LEU A 81 -7.46 -6.09 -8.28
N ALA A 82 -7.09 -6.21 -9.56
CA ALA A 82 -7.54 -7.32 -10.40
C ALA A 82 -6.70 -8.58 -10.15
N ASP A 83 -7.33 -9.62 -9.60
CA ASP A 83 -6.68 -10.91 -9.34
C ASP A 83 -6.10 -11.53 -10.63
N SER A 84 -6.73 -11.31 -11.79
CA SER A 84 -6.24 -11.80 -13.08
C SER A 84 -4.91 -11.15 -13.47
N PHE A 85 -4.71 -9.88 -13.14
CA PHE A 85 -3.44 -9.20 -13.42
C PHE A 85 -2.34 -9.77 -12.51
N LEU A 86 -2.60 -9.91 -11.21
CA LEU A 86 -1.61 -10.45 -10.28
C LEU A 86 -1.24 -11.91 -10.61
N ARG A 87 -2.20 -12.73 -11.04
CA ARG A 87 -1.93 -14.09 -11.53
C ARG A 87 -0.99 -14.09 -12.73
N ASP A 88 -1.25 -13.25 -13.73
CA ASP A 88 -0.39 -13.15 -14.92
C ASP A 88 1.03 -12.69 -14.57
N VAL A 89 1.18 -11.80 -13.57
CA VAL A 89 2.47 -11.35 -13.06
C VAL A 89 3.21 -12.49 -12.37
N VAL A 90 2.57 -13.18 -11.43
CA VAL A 90 3.17 -14.30 -10.69
C VAL A 90 3.53 -15.47 -11.62
N ALA A 91 2.74 -15.70 -12.66
CA ALA A 91 3.02 -16.74 -13.66
C ALA A 91 4.34 -16.51 -14.43
N ARG A 92 4.84 -15.28 -14.45
CA ARG A 92 6.11 -14.91 -15.12
C ARG A 92 7.32 -14.88 -14.20
N THR A 93 7.12 -15.09 -12.90
CA THR A 93 8.21 -15.10 -11.93
C THR A 93 8.50 -16.52 -11.47
N SER A 94 9.58 -16.67 -10.71
CA SER A 94 9.92 -17.92 -10.00
C SER A 94 8.82 -18.39 -9.04
N LEU A 95 7.81 -17.56 -8.74
CA LEU A 95 6.67 -17.88 -7.88
C LEU A 95 5.51 -18.62 -8.59
N ASN A 96 5.60 -18.90 -9.90
CA ASN A 96 4.54 -19.55 -10.70
C ASN A 96 3.99 -20.86 -10.07
N GLY A 97 4.81 -21.60 -9.32
CA GLY A 97 4.40 -22.83 -8.62
C GLY A 97 3.83 -22.67 -7.21
N THR A 98 3.83 -21.45 -6.64
CA THR A 98 3.42 -21.19 -5.25
C THR A 98 1.92 -20.92 -5.10
N LEU A 99 1.23 -20.66 -6.21
CA LEU A 99 -0.22 -20.50 -6.28
C LEU A 99 -0.88 -21.90 -6.29
N GLY A 100 -0.94 -22.52 -5.10
CA GLY A 100 -1.58 -23.82 -4.90
C GLY A 100 -3.11 -23.75 -4.81
N ASN A 101 -3.70 -24.36 -3.79
CA ASN A 101 -5.15 -24.39 -3.56
C ASN A 101 -5.80 -22.99 -3.60
N ALA A 102 -7.03 -22.87 -4.12
CA ALA A 102 -7.74 -21.60 -4.33
C ALA A 102 -7.81 -20.67 -3.09
N VAL A 103 -7.84 -21.24 -1.88
CA VAL A 103 -7.84 -20.45 -0.63
C VAL A 103 -6.44 -19.89 -0.31
N GLN A 104 -5.40 -20.67 -0.54
CA GLN A 104 -4.00 -20.22 -0.38
C GLN A 104 -3.63 -19.22 -1.47
N GLU A 105 -4.14 -19.44 -2.68
CA GLU A 105 -3.97 -18.54 -3.81
C GLU A 105 -4.50 -17.14 -3.51
N ARG A 106 -5.75 -17.01 -3.05
CA ARG A 106 -6.32 -15.69 -2.69
C ARG A 106 -5.50 -14.98 -1.63
N LYS A 107 -5.07 -15.70 -0.59
CA LYS A 107 -4.23 -15.15 0.48
C LYS A 107 -2.86 -14.70 -0.04
N ALA A 108 -2.23 -15.51 -0.91
CA ALA A 108 -0.95 -15.17 -1.52
C ALA A 108 -1.06 -13.93 -2.41
N LEU A 109 -2.12 -13.83 -3.24
CA LEU A 109 -2.38 -12.67 -4.08
C LEU A 109 -2.64 -11.41 -3.24
N ASP A 110 -3.39 -11.51 -2.14
CA ASP A 110 -3.61 -10.40 -1.21
C ASP A 110 -2.32 -9.94 -0.51
N ASP A 111 -1.44 -10.88 -0.15
CA ASP A 111 -0.16 -10.56 0.47
C ASP A 111 0.80 -9.90 -0.54
N ILE A 112 0.78 -10.34 -1.81
CA ILE A 112 1.51 -9.71 -2.92
C ILE A 112 0.99 -8.29 -3.16
N ARG A 113 -0.34 -8.10 -3.20
CA ARG A 113 -0.99 -6.80 -3.40
C ARG A 113 -0.54 -5.77 -2.37
N LYS A 114 -0.41 -6.15 -1.10
CA LYS A 114 0.01 -5.23 -0.02
C LYS A 114 1.47 -4.78 -0.12
N ARG A 115 2.31 -5.58 -0.79
CA ARG A 115 3.75 -5.38 -0.93
C ARG A 115 4.12 -4.60 -2.18
N LEU A 116 3.20 -4.54 -3.14
CA LEU A 116 3.38 -3.82 -4.39
C LEU A 116 2.82 -2.40 -4.23
N ARG A 117 3.63 -1.40 -4.61
CA ARG A 117 3.29 0.01 -4.45
C ARG A 117 3.63 0.79 -5.70
N VAL A 118 2.78 1.77 -5.98
CA VAL A 118 3.02 2.74 -7.03
C VAL A 118 2.92 4.14 -6.45
N GLN A 119 3.93 4.95 -6.69
CA GLN A 119 4.03 6.33 -6.23
C GLN A 119 4.33 7.26 -7.40
N THR A 120 3.69 8.43 -7.43
CA THR A 120 4.01 9.47 -8.39
C THR A 120 5.15 10.32 -7.84
N LEU A 121 6.31 10.31 -8.51
CA LEU A 121 7.47 11.12 -8.16
C LEU A 121 7.39 12.55 -8.74
N GLY A 122 6.54 12.76 -9.75
CA GLY A 122 6.31 14.07 -10.38
C GLY A 122 5.19 14.04 -11.41
N THR A 123 5.18 15.00 -12.34
CA THR A 123 4.13 15.13 -13.36
C THR A 123 4.11 13.97 -14.36
N ASN A 124 5.29 13.47 -14.73
CA ASN A 124 5.47 12.39 -15.72
C ASN A 124 6.27 11.19 -15.17
N LEU A 125 6.67 11.25 -13.89
CA LEU A 125 7.48 10.23 -13.25
C LEU A 125 6.65 9.40 -12.28
N LEU A 126 6.79 8.10 -12.40
CA LEU A 126 6.13 7.11 -11.56
C LEU A 126 7.17 6.12 -11.07
N SER A 127 7.15 5.77 -9.78
CA SER A 127 7.88 4.60 -9.30
C SER A 127 6.94 3.46 -9.00
N LEU A 128 7.38 2.27 -9.39
CA LEU A 128 6.77 1.00 -9.06
C LEU A 128 7.76 0.26 -8.16
N SER A 129 7.34 -0.07 -6.94
CA SER A 129 8.17 -0.83 -6.00
C SER A 129 7.48 -2.09 -5.51
N PHE A 130 8.29 -3.10 -5.23
CA PHE A 130 7.84 -4.33 -4.59
C PHE A 130 8.75 -4.68 -3.43
N THR A 131 8.14 -4.99 -2.27
CA THR A 131 8.86 -5.40 -1.06
C THR A 131 8.78 -6.92 -0.85
N GLY A 132 9.93 -7.60 -0.84
CA GLY A 132 10.05 -9.06 -0.73
C GLY A 132 11.11 -9.49 0.29
N ARG A 133 11.17 -10.81 0.55
CA ARG A 133 12.25 -11.41 1.37
C ARG A 133 13.47 -11.81 0.53
N ASP A 134 13.27 -11.98 -0.77
CA ASP A 134 14.30 -12.31 -1.73
C ASP A 134 14.45 -11.15 -2.72
N ALA A 135 15.67 -10.68 -2.91
CA ALA A 135 15.98 -9.55 -3.79
C ALA A 135 15.68 -9.88 -5.26
N SER A 136 15.96 -11.11 -5.69
CA SER A 136 15.66 -11.61 -7.04
C SER A 136 14.17 -11.61 -7.34
N ILE A 137 13.34 -12.14 -6.42
CA ILE A 137 11.88 -12.16 -6.56
C ILE A 137 11.33 -10.72 -6.62
N ALA A 138 11.89 -9.80 -5.82
CA ALA A 138 11.42 -8.42 -5.83
C ALA A 138 11.64 -7.75 -7.19
N ARG A 139 12.80 -7.98 -7.82
CA ARG A 139 13.08 -7.53 -9.18
C ARG A 139 12.15 -8.19 -10.20
N GLU A 140 12.06 -9.52 -10.18
CA GLU A 140 11.22 -10.30 -11.10
C GLU A 140 9.76 -9.83 -11.08
N MET A 141 9.23 -9.51 -9.90
CA MET A 141 7.85 -9.04 -9.74
C MET A 141 7.61 -7.67 -10.40
N VAL A 142 8.56 -6.74 -10.27
CA VAL A 142 8.47 -5.42 -10.92
C VAL A 142 8.58 -5.56 -12.43
N ASP A 143 9.57 -6.31 -12.91
CA ASP A 143 9.78 -6.56 -14.35
C ASP A 143 8.58 -7.29 -14.97
N ALA A 144 8.05 -8.32 -14.30
CA ALA A 144 6.86 -9.04 -14.74
C ALA A 144 5.61 -8.15 -14.78
N ALA A 145 5.41 -7.27 -13.77
CA ALA A 145 4.29 -6.33 -13.75
C ALA A 145 4.33 -5.36 -14.95
N LEU A 146 5.52 -4.86 -15.30
CA LEU A 146 5.71 -4.00 -16.46
C LEU A 146 5.48 -4.76 -17.76
N ALA A 147 6.02 -5.97 -17.89
CA ALA A 147 5.84 -6.80 -19.07
C ALA A 147 4.37 -7.18 -19.32
N VAL A 148 3.64 -7.59 -18.27
CA VAL A 148 2.21 -7.92 -18.36
C VAL A 148 1.39 -6.69 -18.74
N ARG A 149 1.70 -5.52 -18.16
CA ARG A 149 1.04 -4.26 -18.53
C ARG A 149 1.29 -3.93 -20.00
N GLY A 150 2.54 -3.99 -20.46
CA GLY A 150 2.92 -3.75 -21.85
C GLY A 150 2.15 -4.65 -22.81
N GLN A 151 2.07 -5.95 -22.51
CA GLN A 151 1.32 -6.90 -23.33
C GLN A 151 -0.19 -6.61 -23.34
N ARG A 152 -0.80 -6.27 -22.20
CA ARG A 152 -2.22 -5.92 -22.15
C ARG A 152 -2.52 -4.63 -22.91
N VAL A 153 -1.63 -3.64 -22.89
CA VAL A 153 -1.75 -2.43 -23.73
C VAL A 153 -1.70 -2.83 -25.21
N ALA A 154 -0.70 -3.60 -25.60
CA ALA A 154 -0.54 -4.04 -27.00
C ALA A 154 -1.76 -4.82 -27.47
N GLN A 155 -2.27 -5.75 -26.66
CA GLN A 155 -3.45 -6.55 -26.98
C GLN A 155 -4.73 -5.70 -27.05
N ALA A 156 -4.93 -4.77 -26.11
CA ALA A 156 -6.06 -3.83 -26.15
C ALA A 156 -6.02 -2.95 -27.40
N ARG A 157 -4.83 -2.51 -27.82
CA ARG A 157 -4.65 -1.75 -29.06
C ARG A 157 -4.97 -2.57 -30.30
N VAL A 158 -4.44 -3.79 -30.41
CA VAL A 158 -4.77 -4.70 -31.53
C VAL A 158 -6.28 -4.93 -31.61
N THR A 159 -6.94 -5.10 -30.46
CA THR A 159 -8.39 -5.27 -30.37
C THR A 159 -9.15 -4.00 -30.79
N ALA A 160 -8.70 -2.82 -30.34
CA ALA A 160 -9.31 -1.55 -30.73
C ALA A 160 -9.14 -1.28 -32.23
N THR A 161 -7.94 -1.52 -32.77
CA THR A 161 -7.65 -1.40 -34.21
C THR A 161 -8.51 -2.36 -35.02
N SER A 162 -8.66 -3.62 -34.60
CA SER A 162 -9.48 -4.60 -35.34
C SER A 162 -10.98 -4.25 -35.31
N GLN A 163 -11.48 -3.67 -34.22
CA GLN A 163 -12.85 -3.18 -34.14
C GLN A 163 -13.08 -1.98 -35.06
N ILE A 164 -12.15 -1.02 -35.07
CA ILE A 164 -12.21 0.17 -35.93
C ILE A 164 -12.10 -0.23 -37.41
N SER A 165 -11.17 -1.13 -37.76
CA SER A 165 -11.04 -1.63 -39.13
C SER A 165 -12.28 -2.38 -39.57
N GLY A 166 -12.89 -3.18 -38.68
CA GLY A 166 -14.15 -3.87 -38.95
C GLY A 166 -15.32 -2.90 -39.18
N LEU A 167 -15.37 -1.78 -38.44
CA LEU A 167 -16.35 -0.73 -38.67
C LEU A 167 -16.17 -0.08 -40.05
N TYR A 168 -14.94 0.29 -40.42
CA TYR A 168 -14.65 0.88 -41.72
C TYR A 168 -14.92 -0.08 -42.88
N GLN A 169 -14.60 -1.37 -42.72
CA GLN A 169 -14.94 -2.40 -43.72
C GLN A 169 -16.45 -2.49 -43.96
N LYS A 170 -17.26 -2.43 -42.90
CA LYS A 170 -18.73 -2.39 -43.05
C LYS A 170 -19.20 -1.13 -43.78
N GLN A 171 -18.64 0.04 -43.44
CA GLN A 171 -18.98 1.30 -44.11
C GLN A 171 -18.57 1.28 -45.59
N LEU A 172 -17.43 0.66 -45.91
CA LEU A 172 -16.97 0.47 -47.28
C LEU A 172 -17.91 -0.44 -48.07
N ALA A 173 -18.34 -1.56 -47.51
CA ALA A 173 -19.29 -2.46 -48.16
C ALA A 173 -20.64 -1.76 -48.43
N LEU A 174 -21.14 -0.99 -47.47
CA LEU A 174 -22.36 -0.19 -47.65
C LEU A 174 -22.19 0.89 -48.73
N GLY A 175 -21.05 1.60 -48.73
CA GLY A 175 -20.75 2.59 -49.76
C GLY A 175 -20.61 1.98 -51.16
N GLN A 176 -20.05 0.78 -51.28
CA GLN A 176 -19.95 0.05 -52.56
C GLN A 176 -21.32 -0.35 -53.08
N ALA A 177 -22.20 -0.86 -52.21
CA ALA A 177 -23.58 -1.17 -52.58
C ALA A 177 -24.33 0.08 -53.05
N GLN A 178 -24.14 1.22 -52.35
CA GLN A 178 -24.74 2.49 -52.74
C GLN A 178 -24.20 3.03 -54.07
N ALA A 179 -22.90 2.89 -54.34
CA ALA A 179 -22.30 3.29 -55.61
C ALA A 179 -22.86 2.48 -56.78
N LEU A 180 -23.01 1.16 -56.60
CA LEU A 180 -23.61 0.28 -57.61
C LEU A 180 -25.08 0.63 -57.87
N ASP A 181 -25.83 0.97 -56.83
CA ASP A 181 -27.23 1.38 -56.96
C ASP A 181 -27.35 2.71 -57.73
N LEU A 182 -26.54 3.71 -57.40
CA LEU A 182 -26.50 4.98 -58.13
C LEU A 182 -26.04 4.81 -59.58
N GLN A 183 -25.08 3.92 -59.86
CA GLN A 183 -24.69 3.58 -61.23
C GLN A 183 -25.86 3.01 -62.02
N ARG A 184 -26.60 2.06 -61.44
CA ARG A 184 -27.81 1.51 -62.07
C ARG A 184 -28.86 2.59 -62.32
N GLN A 185 -29.09 3.49 -61.37
CA GLN A 185 -30.04 4.59 -61.54
C GLN A 185 -29.62 5.56 -62.66
N VAL A 186 -28.31 5.83 -62.82
CA VAL A 186 -27.80 6.65 -63.94
C VAL A 186 -27.95 5.91 -65.27
N GLU A 187 -27.62 4.62 -65.32
CA GLU A 187 -27.77 3.80 -66.53
C GLU A 187 -29.25 3.66 -66.94
N GLU A 188 -30.14 3.41 -65.99
CA GLU A 188 -31.59 3.34 -66.21
C GLU A 188 -32.16 4.69 -66.65
N PHE A 189 -31.67 5.80 -66.07
CA PHE A 189 -32.04 7.13 -66.51
C PHE A 189 -31.62 7.38 -67.97
N ASP A 190 -30.39 7.01 -68.31
CA ASP A 190 -29.82 7.19 -69.65
C ASP A 190 -30.52 6.29 -70.68
N GLN A 191 -30.85 5.04 -70.34
CA GLN A 191 -31.61 4.11 -71.21
C GLN A 191 -33.04 4.57 -71.48
N ASN A 192 -33.68 5.21 -70.49
CA ASN A 192 -35.06 5.68 -70.63
C ASN A 192 -35.16 7.04 -71.36
N HIS A 193 -34.03 7.71 -71.64
CA HIS A 193 -34.00 9.02 -72.29
C HIS A 193 -32.95 9.08 -73.42
N ASP A 194 -33.30 8.47 -74.56
CA ASP A 194 -32.47 8.48 -75.80
C ASP A 194 -32.55 9.81 -76.60
N GLY A 195 -33.37 10.77 -76.17
CA GLY A 195 -33.61 12.04 -76.87
C GLY A 195 -32.95 13.27 -76.21
N PRO A 196 -33.11 14.47 -76.81
CA PRO A 196 -32.67 15.72 -76.17
C PRO A 196 -33.41 15.92 -74.85
N LEU A 197 -32.66 15.85 -73.75
CA LEU A 197 -33.15 16.01 -72.38
C LEU A 197 -33.71 17.42 -72.16
N SER A 198 -34.86 17.52 -71.50
CA SER A 198 -35.38 18.79 -70.98
C SER A 198 -34.51 19.33 -69.83
N ASP A 199 -34.60 20.63 -69.53
CA ASP A 199 -33.85 21.27 -68.43
C ASP A 199 -34.08 20.61 -67.05
N LEU A 200 -35.23 19.97 -66.84
CA LEU A 200 -35.56 19.28 -65.60
C LEU A 200 -34.90 17.89 -65.54
N GLU A 201 -34.88 17.18 -66.67
CA GLU A 201 -34.20 15.89 -66.83
C GLU A 201 -32.68 16.04 -66.76
N GLN A 202 -32.11 17.10 -67.35
CA GLN A 202 -30.68 17.43 -67.21
C GLN A 202 -30.29 17.63 -65.74
N ARG A 203 -31.05 18.44 -65.00
CA ARG A 203 -30.79 18.64 -63.55
C ARG A 203 -30.87 17.35 -62.76
N ARG A 204 -31.81 16.46 -63.08
CA ARG A 204 -31.94 15.16 -62.42
C ARG A 204 -30.75 14.25 -62.73
N ARG A 205 -30.29 14.22 -63.98
CA ARG A 205 -29.08 13.48 -64.39
C ARG A 205 -27.84 13.99 -63.68
N ASP A 206 -27.67 15.30 -63.61
CA ASP A 206 -26.53 15.93 -62.93
C ASP A 206 -26.53 15.65 -61.43
N GLN A 207 -27.71 15.65 -60.78
CA GLN A 207 -27.84 15.26 -59.37
C GLN A 207 -27.42 13.80 -59.13
N LEU A 208 -27.84 12.86 -59.98
CA LEU A 208 -27.47 11.45 -59.87
C LEU A 208 -25.96 11.25 -60.07
N ARG A 209 -25.37 11.93 -61.06
CA ARG A 209 -23.92 11.91 -61.31
C ARG A 209 -23.13 12.50 -60.14
N LEU A 210 -23.56 13.65 -59.62
CA LEU A 210 -22.93 14.28 -58.46
C LEU A 210 -23.00 13.37 -57.22
N ALA A 211 -24.14 12.71 -56.99
CA ALA A 211 -24.30 11.76 -55.90
C ALA A 211 -23.35 10.56 -56.07
N LEU A 212 -23.20 10.04 -57.30
CA LEU A 212 -22.26 8.96 -57.59
C LEU A 212 -20.82 9.38 -57.32
N ASP A 213 -20.40 10.55 -57.83
CA ASP A 213 -19.04 11.08 -57.64
C ASP A 213 -18.74 11.28 -56.14
N TYR A 214 -19.70 11.81 -55.37
CA TYR A 214 -19.56 11.98 -53.92
C TYR A 214 -19.31 10.64 -53.21
N VAL A 215 -20.09 9.60 -53.54
CA VAL A 215 -19.92 8.27 -52.94
C VAL A 215 -18.58 7.66 -53.33
N GLN A 216 -18.12 7.84 -54.58
CA GLN A 216 -16.82 7.35 -55.03
C GLN A 216 -15.66 8.01 -54.30
N ILE A 217 -15.70 9.34 -54.11
CA ILE A 217 -14.70 10.08 -53.33
C ILE A 217 -14.67 9.57 -51.89
N ARG A 218 -15.84 9.38 -51.28
CA ARG A 218 -15.96 8.86 -49.91
C ARG A 218 -15.41 7.43 -49.78
N LEU A 219 -15.60 6.59 -50.80
CA LEU A 219 -15.00 5.25 -50.84
C LEU A 219 -13.47 5.31 -50.90
N GLY A 220 -12.90 6.26 -51.64
CA GLY A 220 -11.47 6.54 -51.66
C GLY A 220 -10.93 6.92 -50.28
N ASP A 221 -11.59 7.85 -49.58
CA ASP A 221 -11.23 8.24 -48.21
C ASP A 221 -11.33 7.07 -47.23
N LEU A 222 -12.41 6.29 -47.29
CA LEU A 222 -12.59 5.12 -46.43
C LEU A 222 -11.49 4.06 -46.65
N ARG A 223 -11.08 3.82 -47.89
CA ARG A 223 -9.94 2.92 -48.19
C ARG A 223 -8.65 3.46 -47.60
N GLY A 224 -8.35 4.74 -47.81
CA GLY A 224 -7.16 5.38 -47.23
C GLY A 224 -7.13 5.27 -45.70
N ARG A 225 -8.28 5.46 -45.03
CA ARG A 225 -8.39 5.28 -43.57
C ARG A 225 -8.21 3.83 -43.13
N ILE A 226 -8.70 2.85 -43.90
CA ILE A 226 -8.47 1.42 -43.61
C ILE A 226 -6.97 1.11 -43.70
N ASP A 227 -6.31 1.53 -44.78
CA ASP A 227 -4.88 1.30 -44.99
C ASP A 227 -4.05 1.95 -43.87
N GLN A 228 -4.40 3.19 -43.50
CA GLN A 228 -3.77 3.87 -42.38
C GLN A 228 -4.01 3.18 -41.04
N ALA A 229 -5.24 2.72 -40.76
CA ALA A 229 -5.58 2.03 -39.53
C ALA A 229 -4.85 0.68 -39.39
N VAL A 230 -4.63 -0.01 -40.51
CA VAL A 230 -3.86 -1.27 -40.55
C VAL A 230 -2.37 -1.04 -40.32
N LEU A 231 -1.82 0.07 -40.82
CA LEU A 231 -0.40 0.40 -40.70
C LEU A 231 -0.05 1.11 -39.37
N ALA A 232 -1.02 1.76 -38.72
CA ALA A 232 -0.80 2.52 -37.48
C ALA A 232 -0.13 1.71 -36.34
N PRO A 233 -0.47 0.44 -36.08
CA PRO A 233 0.23 -0.36 -35.06
C PRO A 233 1.72 -0.56 -35.37
N ALA A 234 2.08 -0.77 -36.64
CA ALA A 234 3.46 -1.01 -37.05
C ALA A 234 4.32 0.26 -37.01
N LEU A 235 3.73 1.42 -37.32
CA LEU A 235 4.42 2.72 -37.25
C LEU A 235 4.74 3.13 -35.80
N VAL A 236 3.88 2.78 -34.85
CA VAL A 236 4.06 3.13 -33.43
C VAL A 236 5.08 2.22 -32.74
N ASP A 237 5.21 0.96 -33.18
CA ASP A 237 6.28 0.07 -32.72
C ASP A 237 7.68 0.63 -33.07
N VAL A 238 7.77 1.38 -34.17
CA VAL A 238 9.00 2.06 -34.61
C VAL A 238 9.19 3.43 -33.95
N SER A 239 8.11 4.12 -33.52
CA SER A 239 8.15 5.52 -33.06
C SER A 239 8.29 5.73 -31.55
N GLY A 240 8.49 4.68 -30.75
CA GLY A 240 8.71 4.79 -29.31
C GLY A 240 7.43 4.60 -28.49
N SER A 241 7.53 3.68 -27.53
CA SER A 241 6.50 3.26 -26.61
C SER A 241 5.96 4.40 -25.73
N GLU A 242 4.67 4.37 -25.38
CA GLU A 242 4.04 5.30 -24.40
C GLU A 242 4.70 5.29 -23.01
N PHE A 243 5.53 4.29 -22.75
CA PHE A 243 6.33 4.12 -21.54
C PHE A 243 7.79 4.08 -21.93
N GLN A 244 8.58 4.98 -21.35
CA GLN A 244 10.03 4.87 -21.39
C GLN A 244 10.48 4.51 -19.96
N ILE A 245 11.06 3.33 -19.81
CA ILE A 245 11.66 2.93 -18.55
C ILE A 245 12.94 3.75 -18.41
N LEU A 246 13.02 4.60 -17.37
CA LEU A 246 14.20 5.45 -17.13
C LEU A 246 15.22 4.73 -16.27
N ASP A 247 14.74 3.95 -15.30
CA ASP A 247 15.57 3.06 -14.49
C ASP A 247 14.86 1.72 -14.36
N GLU A 248 15.53 0.65 -14.82
CA GLU A 248 15.05 -0.72 -14.70
C GLU A 248 15.09 -1.17 -13.24
N ALA A 249 14.25 -2.15 -12.89
CA ALA A 249 14.25 -2.72 -11.56
C ALA A 249 15.63 -3.33 -11.26
N ARG A 250 16.30 -2.83 -10.21
CA ARG A 250 17.59 -3.37 -9.77
C ARG A 250 17.41 -4.35 -8.64
N GLU A 251 18.26 -5.36 -8.63
CA GLU A 251 18.42 -6.23 -7.48
C GLU A 251 19.19 -5.45 -6.41
N GLU A 252 18.50 -4.97 -5.38
CA GLU A 252 19.13 -4.26 -4.28
C GLU A 252 19.93 -5.24 -3.42
N THR A 253 21.23 -4.99 -3.26
CA THR A 253 22.12 -5.79 -2.39
C THR A 253 22.02 -5.41 -0.91
N VAL A 254 21.22 -4.41 -0.56
CA VAL A 254 21.04 -3.89 0.80
C VAL A 254 19.55 -3.82 1.13
N PRO A 255 19.09 -4.35 2.28
CA PRO A 255 17.69 -4.31 2.65
C PRO A 255 17.22 -2.88 2.96
N ARG A 256 16.17 -2.40 2.30
CA ARG A 256 15.61 -1.04 2.47
C ARG A 256 14.12 -1.00 2.87
N GLY A 257 13.35 -2.06 2.60
CA GLY A 257 11.89 -2.07 2.80
C GLY A 257 11.40 -2.36 4.23
N GLY A 258 12.27 -2.84 5.12
CA GLY A 258 11.90 -3.36 6.45
C GLY A 258 11.62 -2.32 7.54
N VAL A 259 11.83 -1.02 7.28
CA VAL A 259 11.79 0.03 8.35
C VAL A 259 10.41 0.20 8.99
N LYS A 260 9.34 0.20 8.19
CA LYS A 260 7.95 0.37 8.68
C LYS A 260 7.47 -0.83 9.51
N PRO A 261 7.60 -2.09 9.04
CA PRO A 261 7.19 -3.24 9.86
C PRO A 261 8.08 -3.42 11.10
N ALA A 262 9.38 -3.14 11.01
CA ALA A 262 10.27 -3.18 12.17
C ALA A 262 9.85 -2.14 13.24
N ALA A 263 9.54 -0.90 12.84
CA ALA A 263 9.05 0.12 13.76
C ALA A 263 7.72 -0.29 14.45
N LEU A 264 6.81 -0.93 13.72
CA LEU A 264 5.55 -1.42 14.27
C LEU A 264 5.77 -2.56 15.27
N LEU A 265 6.69 -3.48 15.01
CA LEU A 265 7.04 -4.54 15.96
C LEU A 265 7.64 -3.98 17.26
N VAL A 266 8.50 -2.96 17.15
CA VAL A 266 9.06 -2.27 18.33
C VAL A 266 7.95 -1.59 19.15
N THR A 267 7.01 -0.90 18.51
CA THR A 267 5.92 -0.21 19.25
C THR A 267 4.98 -1.21 19.92
N ILE A 268 4.62 -2.31 19.25
CA ILE A 268 3.83 -3.40 19.85
C ILE A 268 4.57 -4.02 21.04
N ALA A 269 5.86 -4.31 20.90
CA ALA A 269 6.64 -4.91 21.98
C ALA A 269 6.72 -3.99 23.21
N LEU A 270 6.89 -2.67 23.00
CA LEU A 270 6.87 -1.68 24.08
C LEU A 270 5.50 -1.62 24.77
N ALA A 271 4.41 -1.55 24.00
CA ALA A 271 3.05 -1.50 24.53
C ALA A 271 2.69 -2.77 25.30
N ALA A 272 2.98 -3.96 24.74
CA ALA A 272 2.74 -5.25 25.39
C ALA A 272 3.54 -5.38 26.70
N GLY A 273 4.81 -4.98 26.69
CA GLY A 273 5.64 -4.97 27.89
C GLY A 273 5.10 -4.05 28.99
N ALA A 274 4.63 -2.85 28.63
CA ALA A 274 4.02 -1.91 29.57
C ALA A 274 2.72 -2.44 30.18
N VAL A 275 1.85 -3.04 29.37
CA VAL A 275 0.57 -3.64 29.84
C VAL A 275 0.85 -4.82 30.77
N LEU A 276 1.77 -5.71 30.40
CA LEU A 276 2.15 -6.86 31.23
C LEU A 276 2.76 -6.43 32.56
N ALA A 277 3.62 -5.40 32.56
CA ALA A 277 4.18 -4.82 33.78
C ALA A 277 3.08 -4.23 34.68
N ALA A 278 2.13 -3.49 34.12
CA ALA A 278 1.00 -2.94 34.87
C ALA A 278 0.11 -4.05 35.47
N LEU A 279 -0.17 -5.10 34.71
CA LEU A 279 -0.97 -6.24 35.15
C LEU A 279 -0.27 -7.00 36.29
N LEU A 280 1.04 -7.22 36.18
CA LEU A 280 1.83 -7.90 37.22
C LEU A 280 1.87 -7.08 38.51
N VAL A 281 2.02 -5.76 38.42
CA VAL A 281 1.95 -4.87 39.58
C VAL A 281 0.56 -4.91 40.22
N LEU A 282 -0.51 -4.87 39.42
CA LEU A 282 -1.90 -4.87 39.88
C LEU A 282 -2.28 -6.21 40.56
N VAL A 283 -1.97 -7.35 39.94
CA VAL A 283 -2.18 -8.68 40.52
C VAL A 283 -1.31 -8.87 41.76
N GLY A 284 -0.05 -8.43 41.72
CA GLY A 284 0.86 -8.48 42.86
C GLY A 284 0.35 -7.67 44.05
N THR A 285 -0.27 -6.50 43.82
CA THR A 285 -0.90 -5.71 44.89
C THR A 285 -2.15 -6.40 45.44
N LEU A 286 -3.02 -6.93 44.59
CA LEU A 286 -4.25 -7.59 45.02
C LEU A 286 -3.97 -8.88 45.80
N LEU A 287 -2.96 -9.67 45.41
CA LEU A 287 -2.53 -10.85 46.17
C LEU A 287 -1.86 -10.48 47.50
N ALA A 288 -1.04 -9.42 47.51
CA ALA A 288 -0.40 -8.96 48.74
C ALA A 288 -1.44 -8.45 49.76
N ASP A 289 -2.46 -7.73 49.31
CA ASP A 289 -3.55 -7.25 50.17
C ASP A 289 -4.44 -8.41 50.67
N ARG A 290 -4.65 -9.46 49.86
CA ARG A 290 -5.37 -10.67 50.29
C ARG A 290 -4.60 -11.51 51.31
N LEU A 291 -3.27 -11.59 51.19
CA LEU A 291 -2.43 -12.36 52.12
C LEU A 291 -2.12 -11.59 53.42
N ALA A 292 -1.97 -10.27 53.34
CA ALA A 292 -1.72 -9.38 54.49
C ALA A 292 -2.99 -8.90 55.20
N GLY A 293 -4.18 -9.34 54.76
CA GLY A 293 -5.44 -9.01 55.40
C GLY A 293 -5.50 -9.51 56.85
N PRO A 294 -6.19 -8.80 57.76
CA PRO A 294 -6.26 -9.13 59.19
C PRO A 294 -6.82 -10.54 59.48
N ALA A 295 -7.56 -11.12 58.52
CA ALA A 295 -8.09 -12.47 58.60
C ALA A 295 -7.01 -13.57 58.61
N THR A 296 -5.84 -13.34 58.01
CA THR A 296 -4.75 -14.34 57.95
C THR A 296 -3.86 -14.31 59.20
N VAL A 297 -3.71 -13.14 59.83
CA VAL A 297 -2.97 -13.00 61.10
C VAL A 297 -3.73 -13.68 62.26
N GLY A 298 -5.07 -13.63 62.23
CA GLY A 298 -5.91 -14.33 63.21
C GLY A 298 -5.86 -15.87 63.12
N ARG A 299 -5.40 -16.44 62.00
CA ARG A 299 -5.30 -17.90 61.82
C ARG A 299 -3.93 -18.50 62.17
N LEU A 300 -2.87 -17.69 62.21
CA LEU A 300 -1.50 -18.17 62.41
C LEU A 300 -0.93 -17.92 63.82
N ALA A 301 -1.63 -17.17 64.68
CA ALA A 301 -1.29 -17.07 66.10
C ALA A 301 -2.54 -16.80 66.95
N PRO A 302 -3.03 -17.75 67.77
CA PRO A 302 -3.98 -17.46 68.83
C PRO A 302 -3.23 -16.79 70.00
N ALA A 303 -2.62 -15.63 69.74
CA ALA A 303 -2.01 -14.81 70.78
C ALA A 303 -2.86 -13.55 70.93
N ARG A 304 -3.42 -13.35 72.12
CA ARG A 304 -4.14 -12.14 72.52
C ARG A 304 -3.30 -10.91 72.18
N LEU A 305 -3.87 -10.03 71.37
CA LEU A 305 -3.32 -8.74 71.00
C LEU A 305 -3.22 -7.85 72.25
N PHE A 306 -2.05 -7.81 72.91
CA PHE A 306 -1.87 -7.07 74.17
C PHE A 306 -1.30 -5.65 74.01
N ALA A 307 -0.83 -5.25 72.84
CA ALA A 307 -0.50 -3.85 72.58
C ALA A 307 -0.42 -3.56 71.08
N THR A 308 -1.14 -2.53 70.63
CA THR A 308 -0.90 -1.87 69.34
C THR A 308 0.16 -0.80 69.55
N VAL A 309 1.38 -1.04 69.07
CA VAL A 309 2.42 0.00 69.00
C VAL A 309 2.08 0.92 67.83
N PRO A 310 1.85 2.23 68.04
CA PRO A 310 1.61 3.15 66.94
C PRO A 310 2.89 3.24 66.10
N ARG A 311 2.77 2.97 64.80
CA ARG A 311 3.83 3.32 63.85
C ARG A 311 3.88 4.83 63.74
N VAL A 312 4.84 5.44 64.43
CA VAL A 312 5.28 6.79 64.09
C VAL A 312 5.91 6.72 62.71
N GLY A 313 5.31 7.42 61.75
CA GLY A 313 5.87 7.54 60.40
C GLY A 313 7.20 8.26 60.49
N THR A 314 8.31 7.55 60.32
CA THR A 314 9.60 8.20 60.06
C THR A 314 9.59 8.67 58.61
N ASP A 315 9.07 9.87 58.41
CA ASP A 315 9.46 10.70 57.28
C ASP A 315 10.97 10.88 57.34
N GLY A 316 11.63 10.58 56.22
CA GLY A 316 13.07 10.50 56.15
C GLY A 316 13.74 11.82 56.54
N ARG A 317 14.67 11.75 57.49
CA ARG A 317 15.82 12.65 57.61
C ARG A 317 16.83 12.10 58.63
N GLY A 318 18.03 11.80 58.13
CA GLY A 318 19.27 11.86 58.90
C GLY A 318 19.57 10.67 59.82
N LYS A 319 20.67 9.97 59.54
CA LYS A 319 21.41 9.17 60.53
C LYS A 319 21.58 10.01 61.81
N ARG A 320 20.93 9.62 62.90
CA ARG A 320 21.23 10.10 64.26
C ARG A 320 21.72 8.91 65.07
N ASP A 321 22.87 9.11 65.70
CA ASP A 321 23.64 8.11 66.42
C ASP A 321 22.89 7.58 67.65
N LEU A 322 22.36 6.37 67.53
CA LEU A 322 21.76 5.57 68.60
C LEU A 322 22.69 5.38 69.83
N ARG A 323 24.00 5.62 69.67
CA ARG A 323 24.96 5.57 70.78
C ARG A 323 24.84 6.74 71.75
N ALA A 324 24.40 7.92 71.29
CA ALA A 324 24.25 9.10 72.15
C ALA A 324 22.98 9.03 73.01
N GLU A 325 21.88 8.48 72.46
CA GLU A 325 20.63 8.29 73.22
C GLU A 325 20.74 7.16 74.25
N LEU A 326 21.48 6.08 73.95
CA LEU A 326 21.74 5.03 74.94
C LEU A 326 22.66 5.47 76.08
N ALA A 327 23.57 6.43 75.82
CA ALA A 327 24.43 6.99 76.88
C ALA A 327 23.66 7.92 77.83
N LEU A 328 22.64 8.65 77.33
CA LEU A 328 21.86 9.55 78.17
C LEU A 328 20.98 8.77 79.17
N ILE A 329 20.43 7.62 78.75
CA ILE A 329 19.59 6.76 79.60
C ILE A 329 20.44 5.97 80.62
N ALA A 330 21.71 5.69 80.33
CA ALA A 330 22.57 4.90 81.22
C ALA A 330 23.21 5.69 82.38
N PHE A 331 23.26 7.02 82.31
CA PHE A 331 23.93 7.86 83.31
C PHE A 331 22.99 8.77 84.13
N GLU A 332 21.68 8.75 83.87
CA GLU A 332 20.71 9.56 84.63
C GLU A 332 20.36 8.95 86.01
N ASP A 333 20.70 7.68 86.25
CA ASP A 333 20.33 6.94 87.48
C ASP A 333 21.48 6.81 88.52
N ALA A 334 22.64 7.43 88.28
CA ALA A 334 23.81 7.35 89.17
C ALA A 334 23.98 8.56 90.13
N GLY A 335 23.03 9.49 90.15
CA GLY A 335 23.14 10.78 90.87
C GLY A 335 22.35 10.93 92.18
N ALA A 336 21.51 9.97 92.56
CA ALA A 336 20.61 10.10 93.70
C ALA A 336 20.97 9.13 94.85
N GLY A 337 22.04 9.43 95.60
CA GLY A 337 22.26 8.75 96.88
C GLY A 337 23.68 8.82 97.44
N SER A 338 24.10 9.96 98.01
CA SER A 338 25.10 9.98 99.09
C SER A 338 25.32 11.40 99.66
N ARG A 339 24.84 11.62 100.90
CA ARG A 339 25.31 12.56 101.96
C ARG A 339 25.06 14.06 101.70
N ALA A 340 24.40 14.87 102.54
CA ALA A 340 24.20 14.89 103.98
C ALA A 340 25.40 14.40 104.81
N ALA A 341 26.34 15.31 105.08
CA ALA A 341 26.98 15.50 106.40
C ALA A 341 28.11 16.56 106.33
N GLY A 342 28.01 17.60 107.17
CA GLY A 342 29.19 18.23 107.76
C GLY A 342 29.48 19.70 107.43
N ARG A 343 28.68 20.62 107.96
CA ARG A 343 29.18 21.61 108.94
C ARG A 343 28.07 22.13 109.82
#